data_AF-A0A975LK66-F1
#
_entry.id   AF-A0A975LK66-F1
#
_cell.length_a   1.000
_cell.length_b   1.000
_cell.length_c   1.000
_cell.angle_alpha   90.00
_cell.angle_beta   90.00
_cell.angle_gamma   90.00
#
_symmetry.space_group_name_H-M   'P 1'
#
loop_
_entity.id
_entity.type
_entity.pdbx_description
1 polymer ?
#
loop_
_entity_poly.entity_id
_entity_poly.type
_entity_poly.pdbx_seq_one_letter_code
_entity_poly.pdbx_strand_id
1 'polypeptide(L)'
;MKDYKISEFQQFVKLRDHNPEYKLEVMLKFVEEVGELANEVRKSSLNGLTPEIKENMKLELYDCLHYVAAVANINEIDLNEAIELKEIINKDKYNR
;
A
#
# COMPACT_ATOMS: atom_id res chain seq x y z
N MET A 1 -19.66 7.44 6.51
CA MET A 1 -18.32 7.17 5.97
C MET A 1 -18.48 6.21 4.79
N LYS A 2 -17.97 6.55 3.61
CA LYS A 2 -17.97 5.63 2.47
C LYS A 2 -16.82 4.66 2.69
N ASP A 3 -17.15 3.41 3.01
CA ASP A 3 -16.13 2.38 3.20
C ASP A 3 -15.68 1.83 1.84
N TYR A 4 -14.41 2.03 1.51
CA TYR A 4 -13.80 1.52 0.28
C TYR A 4 -13.40 0.02 0.37
N LYS A 5 -13.91 -0.69 1.40
CA LYS A 5 -13.44 -2.03 1.84
C LYS A 5 -11.98 -2.03 2.32
N ILE A 6 -11.38 -0.85 2.45
CA ILE A 6 -10.03 -0.71 2.97
C ILE A 6 -9.99 -1.03 4.47
N SER A 7 -11.09 -0.82 5.19
CA SER A 7 -11.23 -1.25 6.59
C SER A 7 -11.08 -2.77 6.73
N GLU A 8 -11.74 -3.53 5.86
CA GLU A 8 -11.70 -5.00 5.85
C GLU A 8 -10.27 -5.48 5.55
N PHE A 9 -9.62 -4.87 4.56
CA PHE A 9 -8.23 -5.17 4.22
C PHE A 9 -7.27 -4.79 5.36
N GLN A 10 -7.42 -3.61 5.93
CA GLN A 10 -6.60 -3.12 7.03
C GLN A 10 -6.74 -4.04 8.27
N GLN A 11 -7.96 -4.47 8.59
CA GLN A 11 -8.23 -5.43 9.66
C GLN A 11 -7.63 -6.81 9.35
N PHE A 12 -7.73 -7.28 8.10
CA PHE A 12 -7.10 -8.52 7.66
C PHE A 12 -5.58 -8.50 7.88
N VAL A 13 -4.91 -7.40 7.50
CA VAL A 13 -3.47 -7.22 7.74
C VAL A 13 -3.18 -7.20 9.24
N LYS A 14 -3.96 -6.44 10.03
CA LYS A 14 -3.78 -6.35 11.49
C LYS A 14 -3.88 -7.70 12.20
N LEU A 15 -4.75 -8.59 11.73
CA LEU A 15 -4.90 -9.94 12.32
C LEU A 15 -3.73 -10.87 12.01
N ARG A 16 -2.99 -10.63 10.92
CA ARG A 16 -1.90 -11.50 10.47
C ARG A 16 -0.51 -10.97 10.80
N ASP A 17 -0.36 -9.65 10.80
CA ASP A 17 0.92 -8.97 10.88
C ASP A 17 0.76 -7.66 11.66
N HIS A 18 0.87 -7.76 12.97
CA HIS A 18 0.75 -6.62 13.87
C HIS A 18 1.76 -6.72 15.00
N ASN A 19 2.88 -6.02 14.77
CA ASN A 19 4.05 -6.02 15.63
C ASN A 19 4.37 -4.57 16.01
N PRO A 20 3.61 -3.95 16.94
CA PRO A 20 3.65 -2.51 17.22
C PRO A 20 5.01 -2.01 17.75
N GLU A 21 5.83 -2.91 18.29
CA GLU A 21 7.19 -2.61 18.76
C GLU A 21 8.21 -2.39 17.63
N TYR A 22 7.89 -2.83 16.40
CA TYR A 22 8.83 -2.88 15.27
C TYR A 22 8.51 -1.86 14.18
N LYS A 23 8.22 -0.62 14.59
CA LYS A 23 7.72 0.42 13.66
C LYS A 23 8.71 0.74 12.55
N LEU A 24 10.00 0.80 12.88
CA LEU A 24 11.05 1.09 11.91
C LEU A 24 11.19 -0.06 10.91
N GLU A 25 11.16 -1.29 11.39
CA GLU A 25 11.31 -2.50 10.59
C GLU A 25 10.16 -2.65 9.60
N VAL A 26 8.92 -2.39 10.03
CA VAL A 26 7.75 -2.37 9.14
C VAL A 26 7.91 -1.31 8.04
N MET A 27 8.42 -0.12 8.38
CA MET A 27 8.71 0.92 7.39
C MET A 27 9.85 0.53 6.44
N LEU A 28 10.91 -0.10 6.94
CA LEU A 28 12.03 -0.57 6.11
C LEU A 28 11.58 -1.67 5.14
N LYS A 29 10.74 -2.61 5.59
CA LYS A 29 10.11 -3.59 4.72
C LYS A 29 9.26 -2.93 3.64
N PHE A 30 8.46 -1.92 3.98
CA PHE A 30 7.71 -1.17 2.95
C PHE A 30 8.64 -0.59 1.87
N VAL A 31 9.78 0.00 2.25
CA VAL A 31 10.75 0.54 1.28
C VAL A 31 11.36 -0.56 0.41
N GLU A 32 11.60 -1.74 0.98
CA GLU A 32 12.07 -2.92 0.24
C GLU A 32 11.07 -3.33 -0.85
N GLU A 33 9.80 -3.50 -0.50
CA GLU A 33 8.76 -3.89 -1.47
C GLU A 33 8.55 -2.84 -2.57
N VAL A 34 8.69 -1.55 -2.23
CA VAL A 34 8.70 -0.48 -3.24
C VAL A 34 9.89 -0.61 -4.20
N GLY A 35 11.05 -1.05 -3.69
CA GLY A 35 12.22 -1.35 -4.50
C GLY A 35 12.02 -2.55 -5.44
N GLU A 36 11.36 -3.60 -4.95
CA GLU A 36 11.00 -4.79 -5.75
C GLU A 36 10.00 -4.43 -6.85
N LEU A 37 8.94 -3.69 -6.52
CA LEU A 37 8.00 -3.14 -7.49
C LEU A 37 8.71 -2.28 -8.54
N ALA A 38 9.63 -1.40 -8.12
CA ALA A 38 10.40 -0.56 -9.03
C ALA A 38 11.28 -1.40 -9.99
N ASN A 39 11.81 -2.54 -9.53
CA ASN A 39 12.55 -3.47 -10.37
C ASN A 39 11.65 -4.11 -11.44
N GLU A 40 10.43 -4.55 -11.11
CA GLU A 40 9.48 -5.11 -12.08
C GLU A 40 9.01 -4.07 -13.10
N VAL A 41 8.75 -2.83 -12.65
CA VAL A 41 8.44 -1.71 -13.55
C VAL A 41 9.61 -1.42 -14.50
N ARG A 42 10.85 -1.43 -14.01
CA ARG A 42 12.04 -1.26 -14.84
C ARG A 42 12.18 -2.40 -15.86
N LYS A 43 11.99 -3.65 -15.45
CA LYS A 43 12.00 -4.82 -16.35
C LYS A 43 10.94 -4.66 -17.44
N SER A 44 9.74 -4.22 -17.07
CA SER A 44 8.64 -3.94 -18.02
C SER A 44 9.02 -2.86 -19.04
N SER A 45 9.68 -1.79 -18.60
CA SER A 45 10.13 -0.71 -19.48
C SER A 45 11.20 -1.14 -20.49
N LEU A 46 12.03 -2.13 -20.16
CA LEU A 46 13.12 -2.61 -21.01
C LEU A 46 12.68 -3.75 -21.95
N ASN A 47 11.83 -4.64 -21.45
CA ASN A 47 11.50 -5.91 -22.12
C ASN A 47 10.03 -6.01 -22.58
N GLY A 48 9.23 -4.97 -22.31
CA GLY A 48 7.77 -5.02 -22.44
C GLY A 48 7.10 -5.74 -21.26
N LEU A 49 5.77 -5.65 -21.18
CA LEU A 49 4.98 -6.30 -20.13
C LEU A 49 4.74 -7.77 -20.48
N THR A 50 5.70 -8.64 -20.18
CA THR A 50 5.55 -10.08 -20.34
C THR A 50 4.57 -10.65 -19.30
N PRO A 51 3.97 -11.85 -19.52
CA PRO A 51 3.12 -12.49 -18.52
C PRO A 51 3.81 -12.70 -17.17
N GLU A 52 5.09 -13.05 -17.18
CA GLU A 52 5.90 -13.22 -15.97
C GLU A 52 6.08 -11.90 -15.21
N ILE A 53 6.50 -10.82 -15.89
CA ILE A 53 6.66 -9.50 -15.27
C ILE A 53 5.32 -9.00 -14.71
N LYS A 54 4.22 -9.24 -15.42
CA LYS A 54 2.88 -8.88 -14.96
C LYS A 54 2.48 -9.64 -13.69
N GLU A 55 2.80 -10.93 -13.62
CA GLU A 55 2.52 -11.75 -12.45
C GLU A 55 3.35 -11.28 -11.25
N ASN A 56 4.66 -11.04 -11.43
CA ASN A 56 5.52 -10.52 -10.37
C ASN A 56 5.04 -9.14 -9.90
N MET A 57 4.78 -8.21 -10.82
CA MET A 57 4.28 -6.87 -10.49
C MET A 57 2.97 -6.92 -9.69
N LYS A 58 2.10 -7.90 -9.93
CA LYS A 58 0.88 -8.11 -9.14
C LYS A 58 1.21 -8.48 -7.68
N LEU A 59 2.23 -9.30 -7.45
CA LEU A 59 2.71 -9.66 -6.11
C LEU A 59 3.32 -8.43 -5.42
N GLU A 60 4.24 -7.72 -6.09
CA GLU A 60 4.88 -6.53 -5.51
C GLU A 60 3.89 -5.40 -5.18
N LEU A 61 2.85 -5.23 -6.00
CA LEU A 61 1.75 -4.31 -5.72
C LEU A 61 0.97 -4.72 -4.47
N TYR A 62 0.74 -6.02 -4.29
CA TYR A 62 0.11 -6.54 -3.08
C TYR A 62 1.00 -6.30 -1.86
N ASP A 63 2.31 -6.55 -1.96
CA ASP A 63 3.24 -6.37 -0.85
C ASP A 63 3.34 -4.88 -0.45
N CYS A 64 3.40 -3.98 -1.43
CA CYS A 64 3.27 -2.54 -1.18
C CYS A 64 1.95 -2.19 -0.45
N LEU A 65 0.82 -2.74 -0.90
CA LEU A 65 -0.48 -2.49 -0.29
C LEU A 65 -0.56 -3.05 1.14
N HIS A 66 -0.03 -4.26 1.36
CA HIS A 66 0.08 -4.91 2.67
C HIS A 66 0.85 -4.02 3.65
N TYR A 67 2.04 -3.53 3.26
CA TYR A 67 2.84 -2.71 4.17
C TYR A 67 2.28 -1.30 4.37
N VAL A 68 1.55 -0.73 3.40
CA VAL A 68 0.78 0.51 3.64
C VAL A 68 -0.23 0.29 4.78
N ALA A 69 -0.97 -0.81 4.76
CA ALA A 69 -1.91 -1.16 5.83
C ALA A 69 -1.19 -1.51 7.14
N ALA A 70 -0.06 -2.21 7.10
CA ALA A 70 0.74 -2.52 8.28
C ALA A 70 1.24 -1.25 8.96
N VAL A 71 1.82 -0.30 8.19
CA VAL A 71 2.26 1.02 8.66
C VAL A 71 1.10 1.80 9.28
N ALA A 72 -0.08 1.79 8.66
CA ALA A 72 -1.26 2.43 9.23
C ALA A 72 -1.66 1.79 10.57
N ASN A 73 -1.71 0.46 10.63
CA ASN A 73 -2.10 -0.29 11.82
C ASN A 73 -1.18 -0.03 13.02
N ILE A 74 0.15 -0.08 12.85
CA ILE A 74 1.12 0.12 13.95
C ILE A 74 1.15 1.57 14.46
N ASN A 75 0.61 2.52 13.68
CA ASN A 75 0.50 3.93 14.04
C ASN A 75 -0.94 4.34 14.39
N GLU A 76 -1.86 3.37 14.51
CA GLU A 76 -3.25 3.62 14.87
C GLU A 76 -3.97 4.59 13.91
N ILE A 77 -3.60 4.54 12.62
CA ILE A 77 -4.18 5.38 11.56
C ILE A 77 -5.32 4.63 10.88
N ASP A 78 -6.49 5.26 10.75
CA ASP A 78 -7.60 4.77 9.93
C ASP A 78 -7.41 5.16 8.46
N LEU A 79 -7.26 4.18 7.57
CA LEU A 79 -7.09 4.44 6.14
C LEU A 79 -8.37 4.97 5.46
N ASN A 80 -9.56 4.60 5.92
CA ASN A 80 -10.80 5.18 5.38
C ASN A 80 -10.89 6.68 5.71
N GLU A 81 -10.56 7.05 6.94
CA GLU A 81 -10.52 8.46 7.34
C GLU A 81 -9.49 9.23 6.49
N ALA A 82 -8.29 8.67 6.30
CA ALA A 82 -7.25 9.26 5.47
C ALA A 82 -7.72 9.48 4.01
N ILE A 83 -8.44 8.52 3.44
CA ILE A 83 -9.01 8.64 2.09
C ILE A 83 -10.04 9.77 2.04
N GLU A 84 -10.98 9.82 2.97
CA GLU A 84 -12.03 10.86 2.98
C GLU A 84 -11.44 12.26 3.14
N LEU A 85 -10.50 12.44 4.08
CA LEU A 85 -9.81 13.71 4.27
C LEU A 85 -9.07 14.13 3.00
N LYS A 86 -8.41 13.19 2.32
CA LYS A 86 -7.66 13.50 1.11
C LYS A 86 -8.57 13.86 -0.06
N GLU A 87 -9.71 13.20 -0.20
CA GLU A 87 -10.71 13.53 -1.21
C GLU A 87 -11.26 14.95 -1.00
N ILE A 88 -11.63 15.34 0.21
CA ILE A 88 -12.07 16.71 0.52
C ILE A 88 -11.02 17.74 0.08
N ILE A 89 -9.76 17.52 0.49
CA ILE A 89 -8.64 18.40 0.12
C ILE A 89 -8.45 18.47 -1.40
N ASN A 90 -8.62 17.35 -2.11
CA ASN A 90 -8.47 17.30 -3.57
C ASN A 90 -9.60 18.06 -4.28
N LYS A 91 -10.84 17.99 -3.77
CA LYS A 91 -11.96 18.78 -4.30
C LYS A 91 -11.70 20.28 -4.14
N ASP A 92 -11.26 20.69 -2.96
CA ASP A 92 -10.97 22.10 -2.67
C ASP A 92 -9.79 22.64 -3.49
N LYS A 93 -8.75 21.82 -3.70
CA LYS A 93 -7.54 22.24 -4.44
C LYS A 93 -7.67 22.19 -5.95
N TYR A 94 -8.41 21.21 -6.48
CA TYR A 94 -8.44 20.93 -7.92
C TYR A 94 -9.83 21.12 -8.55
N ASN A 95 -10.82 21.56 -7.77
CA ASN A 95 -12.19 21.83 -8.23
C ASN A 95 -12.80 20.64 -9.00
N ARG A 96 -12.56 19.43 -8.48
CA ARG A 96 -13.12 18.18 -8.98
C ARG A 96 -14.20 17.67 -8.03
#